data_AF-A0AAD3DGZ6-F1
#
_entry.id   AF-A0AAD3DGZ6-F1
#
_cell.length_a   1.000
_cell.length_b   1.000
_cell.length_c   1.000
_cell.angle_alpha   90.00
_cell.angle_beta   90.00
_cell.angle_gamma   90.00
#
_symmetry.space_group_name_H-M   'P 1'
#
loop_
_entity.id
_entity.type
_entity.pdbx_description
1 polymer ?
#
loop_
_entity_poly.entity_id
_entity_poly.type
_entity_poly.pdbx_seq_one_letter_code
_entity_poly.pdbx_strand_id
1 'polypeptide(L)'
;QAREGRPEGVLRREGLHCEIPEAGAGARQSSSCKTTAGRLKKPPGRQESRNAVLRYDSRRLVRVLLYGMMVVVLVLYAVHTWRRNYDWWSEETLFESAGKVCPDSAKVQLNLGILQRRRGQQRAALGHFRRAREIEAGYCEPGYWIGVSLVSPKRVCGSWRPP
;
A
#
# COMPACT_ATOMS: atom_id res chain seq x y z
N GLN A 1 2.23 -36.78 -10.29
CA GLN A 1 0.95 -36.72 -9.54
C GLN A 1 0.03 -35.82 -10.36
N ALA A 2 -0.87 -36.40 -11.16
CA ALA A 2 -2.35 -36.36 -10.96
C ALA A 2 -2.93 -34.93 -10.96
N ARG A 3 -4.07 -34.57 -11.55
CA ARG A 3 -5.07 -35.10 -12.51
C ARG A 3 -6.09 -33.93 -12.63
N GLU A 4 -6.77 -33.79 -13.77
CA GLU A 4 -8.12 -33.17 -13.93
C GLU A 4 -8.29 -31.65 -13.61
N GLY A 5 -9.04 -30.84 -14.38
CA GLY A 5 -10.13 -31.15 -15.29
C GLY A 5 -10.41 -30.08 -16.35
N ARG A 6 -11.02 -30.60 -17.43
CA ARG A 6 -11.59 -29.97 -18.63
C ARG A 6 -12.90 -29.21 -18.28
N PRO A 7 -13.51 -28.41 -19.18
CA PRO A 7 -14.16 -29.00 -20.35
C PRO A 7 -13.90 -28.29 -21.68
N GLU A 8 -13.83 -29.14 -22.69
CA GLU A 8 -13.87 -28.80 -24.10
C GLU A 8 -15.30 -28.50 -24.54
N GLY A 9 -15.43 -27.47 -25.37
CA GLY A 9 -16.62 -27.20 -26.16
C GLY A 9 -16.32 -27.36 -27.65
N VAL A 10 -16.28 -28.62 -28.10
CA VAL A 10 -16.75 -29.10 -29.41
C VAL A 10 -16.41 -28.24 -30.64
N LEU A 11 -15.22 -28.44 -31.20
CA LEU A 11 -14.97 -28.20 -32.63
C LEU A 11 -15.28 -29.50 -33.38
N ARG A 12 -16.53 -29.67 -33.83
CA ARG A 12 -16.91 -30.79 -34.69
C ARG A 12 -16.35 -30.54 -36.09
N ARG A 13 -15.20 -31.16 -36.40
CA ARG A 13 -14.76 -31.41 -37.78
C ARG A 13 -15.62 -32.55 -38.33
N GLU A 14 -16.58 -32.22 -39.17
CA GLU A 14 -17.09 -33.14 -40.20
C GLU A 14 -16.43 -32.63 -41.50
N GLY A 15 -15.41 -33.29 -42.06
CA GLY A 15 -15.46 -34.64 -42.58
C GLY A 15 -15.60 -34.55 -44.11
N LEU A 16 -14.58 -34.05 -44.81
CA LEU A 16 -14.49 -34.21 -46.27
C LEU A 16 -14.13 -35.67 -46.55
N HIS A 17 -15.13 -36.53 -46.73
CA HIS A 17 -14.96 -37.83 -47.35
C HIS A 17 -15.02 -37.62 -48.88
N CYS A 18 -13.88 -37.76 -49.55
CA CYS A 18 -13.85 -37.93 -51.01
C CYS A 18 -14.06 -39.42 -51.29
N GLU A 19 -15.27 -39.82 -51.66
CA GLU A 19 -15.47 -41.07 -52.39
C GLU A 19 -15.34 -40.79 -53.88
N ILE A 20 -14.42 -41.49 -54.54
CA ILE A 20 -14.29 -41.55 -56.00
C ILE A 20 -15.12 -42.74 -56.47
N PRO A 21 -16.15 -42.59 -57.32
CA PRO A 21 -16.76 -43.73 -57.99
C PRO A 21 -16.06 -43.99 -59.32
N GLU A 22 -15.63 -45.23 -59.52
CA GLU A 22 -15.14 -45.75 -60.80
C GLU A 22 -16.24 -45.82 -61.87
N ALA A 23 -15.80 -45.81 -63.12
CA ALA A 23 -16.62 -45.68 -64.32
C ALA A 23 -17.63 -46.83 -64.52
N GLY A 24 -18.87 -46.47 -64.83
CA GLY A 24 -19.93 -47.39 -65.27
C GLY A 24 -20.89 -46.67 -66.23
N ALA A 25 -21.25 -47.35 -67.30
CA ALA A 25 -21.89 -46.84 -68.51
C ALA A 25 -23.23 -46.10 -68.30
N GLY A 26 -23.45 -45.08 -69.15
CA GLY A 26 -24.75 -44.74 -69.73
C GLY A 26 -25.81 -44.13 -68.80
N ALA A 27 -26.08 -42.83 -68.99
CA ALA A 27 -27.43 -42.26 -69.14
C ALA A 27 -27.41 -40.74 -68.93
N ARG A 28 -27.95 -40.02 -69.90
CA ARG A 28 -28.33 -38.61 -69.75
C ARG A 28 -29.48 -38.52 -68.75
N GLN A 29 -29.35 -37.67 -67.73
CA GLN A 29 -30.48 -36.93 -67.16
C GLN A 29 -29.95 -35.75 -66.33
N SER A 30 -30.29 -34.54 -66.79
CA SER A 30 -30.06 -33.27 -66.10
C SER A 30 -30.90 -33.23 -64.83
N SER A 31 -30.30 -33.52 -63.68
CA SER A 31 -30.91 -33.31 -62.37
C SER A 31 -30.35 -32.04 -61.75
N SER A 32 -31.29 -31.16 -61.40
CA SER A 32 -31.09 -29.85 -60.78
C SER A 32 -30.29 -29.98 -59.48
N CYS A 33 -29.04 -29.54 -59.48
CA CYS A 33 -28.24 -29.41 -58.27
C CYS A 33 -28.71 -28.17 -57.51
N LYS A 34 -29.57 -28.34 -56.51
CA LYS A 34 -29.93 -27.29 -55.56
C LYS A 34 -28.76 -27.09 -54.60
N THR A 35 -27.80 -26.25 -54.96
CA THR A 35 -26.87 -25.66 -54.00
C THR A 35 -27.68 -24.79 -53.05
N THR A 36 -27.93 -25.26 -51.83
CA THR A 36 -28.35 -24.39 -50.73
C THR A 36 -27.20 -23.43 -50.44
N ALA A 37 -27.22 -22.28 -51.12
CA ALA A 37 -26.40 -21.14 -50.76
C ALA A 37 -26.81 -20.72 -49.34
N GLY A 38 -26.07 -21.21 -48.35
CA GLY A 38 -26.15 -20.70 -46.99
C GLY A 38 -26.00 -19.19 -47.07
N ARG A 39 -27.05 -18.48 -46.65
CA ARG A 39 -27.07 -17.02 -46.58
C ARG A 39 -25.86 -16.57 -45.77
N LEU A 40 -24.80 -16.14 -46.45
CA LEU A 40 -23.67 -15.44 -45.84
C LEU A 40 -24.29 -14.27 -45.07
N LYS A 41 -24.29 -14.36 -43.74
CA LYS A 41 -24.66 -13.23 -42.89
C LYS A 41 -23.74 -12.10 -43.31
N LYS A 42 -24.32 -11.00 -43.82
CA LYS A 42 -23.56 -9.80 -44.16
C LYS A 42 -22.67 -9.45 -42.96
N PRO A 43 -21.37 -9.18 -43.16
CA PRO A 43 -20.55 -8.68 -42.06
C PRO A 43 -21.21 -7.42 -41.48
N PRO A 44 -21.16 -7.22 -40.15
CA PRO A 44 -21.78 -6.07 -39.51
C PRO A 44 -21.32 -4.79 -40.19
N GLY A 45 -22.24 -3.83 -40.34
CA GLY A 45 -21.97 -2.60 -41.06
C GLY A 45 -20.78 -1.86 -40.43
N ARG A 46 -19.98 -1.16 -41.23
CA ARG A 46 -18.79 -0.38 -40.81
C ARG A 46 -19.04 0.48 -39.55
N GLN A 47 -20.27 0.93 -39.35
CA GLN A 47 -20.73 1.71 -38.19
C GLN A 47 -20.88 0.86 -36.91
N GLU A 48 -21.45 -0.35 -37.00
CA GLU A 48 -21.61 -1.27 -35.85
C GLU A 48 -20.26 -1.76 -35.34
N SER A 49 -19.32 -2.03 -36.25
CA SER A 49 -17.95 -2.43 -35.93
C SER A 49 -17.18 -1.32 -35.21
N ARG A 50 -17.32 -0.04 -35.65
CA ARG A 50 -16.73 1.12 -34.94
C ARG A 50 -17.33 1.29 -33.55
N ASN A 51 -18.65 1.14 -33.40
CA ASN A 51 -19.33 1.27 -32.12
C ASN A 51 -18.95 0.15 -31.13
N ALA A 52 -18.70 -1.07 -31.62
CA ALA A 52 -18.24 -2.19 -30.80
C ALA A 52 -16.80 -1.99 -30.28
N VAL A 53 -15.89 -1.47 -31.12
CA VAL A 53 -14.51 -1.17 -30.72
C VAL A 53 -14.46 -0.03 -29.71
N LEU A 54 -15.24 1.05 -29.91
CA LEU A 54 -15.34 2.17 -28.96
C LEU A 54 -15.95 1.73 -27.60
N ARG A 55 -16.93 0.82 -27.62
CA ARG A 55 -17.49 0.20 -26.39
C ARG A 55 -16.49 -0.75 -25.70
N TYR A 56 -15.65 -1.44 -26.46
CA TYR A 56 -14.60 -2.29 -25.92
C TYR A 56 -13.48 -1.48 -25.26
N ASP A 57 -13.08 -0.39 -25.90
CA ASP A 57 -12.03 0.53 -25.41
C ASP A 57 -12.48 1.29 -24.15
N SER A 58 -13.73 1.73 -24.09
CA SER A 58 -14.30 2.39 -22.89
C SER A 58 -14.34 1.47 -21.66
N ARG A 59 -14.65 0.17 -21.80
CA ARG A 59 -14.58 -0.79 -20.67
C ARG A 59 -13.15 -1.05 -20.19
N ARG A 60 -12.16 -0.94 -21.08
CA ARG A 60 -10.75 -1.06 -20.73
C ARG A 60 -10.28 0.21 -20.01
N LEU A 61 -10.64 1.38 -20.53
CA LEU A 61 -10.34 2.68 -19.94
C LEU A 61 -10.93 2.81 -18.53
N VAL A 62 -12.22 2.46 -18.34
CA VAL A 62 -12.87 2.50 -17.02
C VAL A 62 -12.15 1.59 -16.01
N ARG A 63 -11.72 0.39 -16.42
CA ARG A 63 -10.93 -0.50 -15.54
C ARG A 63 -9.57 0.10 -15.18
N VAL A 64 -8.86 0.67 -16.15
CA VAL A 64 -7.57 1.35 -15.89
C VAL A 64 -7.76 2.53 -14.95
N LEU A 65 -8.81 3.34 -15.13
CA LEU A 65 -9.12 4.45 -14.24
C LEU A 65 -9.50 3.98 -12.83
N LEU A 66 -10.30 2.92 -12.68
CA LEU A 66 -10.66 2.34 -11.38
C LEU A 66 -9.43 1.79 -10.64
N TYR A 67 -8.57 1.01 -11.34
CA TYR A 67 -7.33 0.52 -10.74
C TYR A 67 -6.37 1.67 -10.42
N GLY A 68 -6.28 2.69 -11.28
CA GLY A 68 -5.51 3.89 -11.02
C GLY A 68 -5.98 4.63 -9.78
N MET A 69 -7.30 4.83 -9.63
CA MET A 69 -7.89 5.44 -8.43
C MET A 69 -7.60 4.63 -7.17
N MET A 70 -7.73 3.31 -7.22
CA MET A 70 -7.40 2.43 -6.10
C MET A 70 -5.93 2.57 -5.68
N VAL A 71 -5.00 2.57 -6.64
CA VAL A 71 -3.57 2.77 -6.36
C VAL A 71 -3.31 4.14 -5.76
N VAL A 72 -3.95 5.21 -6.27
CA VAL A 72 -3.82 6.56 -5.69
C VAL A 72 -4.29 6.57 -4.23
N VAL A 73 -5.45 6.00 -3.95
CA VAL A 73 -5.98 5.91 -2.58
C VAL A 73 -5.02 5.15 -1.66
N LEU A 74 -4.49 4.01 -2.12
CA LEU A 74 -3.52 3.22 -1.35
C LEU A 74 -2.22 3.99 -1.08
N VAL A 75 -1.69 4.72 -2.07
CA VAL A 75 -0.50 5.56 -1.90
C VAL A 75 -0.77 6.70 -0.92
N LEU A 76 -1.93 7.35 -0.99
CA LEU A 76 -2.30 8.41 -0.05
C LEU A 76 -2.36 7.89 1.39
N TYR A 77 -2.98 6.72 1.61
CA TYR A 77 -3.01 6.09 2.93
C TYR A 77 -1.62 5.65 3.39
N ALA A 78 -0.78 5.12 2.50
CA ALA A 78 0.60 4.77 2.83
C ALA A 78 1.41 5.99 3.25
N VAL A 79 1.29 7.12 2.54
CA VAL A 79 1.95 8.38 2.89
C VAL A 79 1.41 8.94 4.20
N HIS A 80 0.09 8.88 4.45
CA HIS A 80 -0.49 9.32 5.72
C HIS A 80 0.03 8.48 6.89
N THR A 81 0.13 7.16 6.69
CA THR A 81 0.65 6.21 7.67
C THR A 81 2.13 6.46 7.94
N TRP A 82 2.93 6.70 6.89
CA TRP A 82 4.35 7.01 7.05
C TRP A 82 4.56 8.35 7.75
N ARG A 83 3.81 9.40 7.40
CA ARG A 83 3.89 10.69 8.10
C ARG A 83 3.57 10.56 9.59
N ARG A 84 2.50 9.85 9.92
CA ARG A 84 2.13 9.59 11.33
C ARG A 84 3.23 8.81 12.07
N ASN A 85 3.83 7.82 11.41
CA ASN A 85 4.89 7.01 11.99
C ASN A 85 6.22 7.78 12.11
N TYR A 86 6.47 8.75 11.23
CA TYR A 86 7.62 9.64 11.31
C TYR A 86 7.48 10.65 12.47
N ASP A 87 6.26 11.15 12.73
CA ASP A 87 6.01 12.04 13.86
C ASP A 87 6.28 11.36 15.22
N TRP A 88 6.08 10.05 15.31
CA TRP A 88 6.42 9.25 16.50
C TRP A 88 7.93 9.02 16.66
N TRP A 89 8.71 9.28 15.61
CA TRP A 89 10.17 9.13 15.64
C TRP A 89 10.86 10.35 16.26
N SER A 90 10.23 11.53 16.19
CA SER A 90 10.77 12.70 16.87
C SER A 90 10.42 12.64 18.35
N GLU A 91 11.39 12.18 19.16
CA GLU A 91 11.29 12.22 20.62
C GLU A 91 10.89 13.62 21.11
N GLU A 92 11.27 14.68 20.38
CA GLU A 92 10.96 16.06 20.74
C GLU A 92 9.46 16.35 20.77
N THR A 93 8.76 16.11 19.65
CA THR A 93 7.33 16.41 19.53
C THR A 93 6.48 15.50 20.41
N LEU A 94 6.91 14.25 20.58
CA LEU A 94 6.24 13.27 21.43
C LEU A 94 6.24 13.72 22.89
N PHE A 95 7.40 14.06 23.45
CA PHE A 95 7.50 14.45 24.86
C PHE A 95 7.03 15.88 25.13
N GLU A 96 7.19 16.80 24.18
CA GLU A 96 6.62 18.15 24.29
C GLU A 96 5.09 18.15 24.29
N SER A 97 4.46 17.32 23.46
CA SER A 97 2.99 17.17 23.50
C SER A 97 2.53 16.42 24.75
N ALA A 98 3.24 15.35 25.15
CA ALA A 98 2.95 14.62 26.37
C ALA A 98 3.07 15.51 27.63
N GLY A 99 4.03 16.45 27.66
CA GLY A 99 4.20 17.39 28.78
C GLY A 99 3.04 18.37 28.94
N LYS A 100 2.32 18.67 27.86
CA LYS A 100 1.12 19.52 27.91
C LYS A 100 -0.09 18.79 28.46
N VAL A 101 -0.21 17.49 28.17
CA VAL A 101 -1.35 16.67 28.62
C VAL A 101 -1.11 16.15 30.04
N CYS A 102 0.11 15.70 30.33
CA CYS A 102 0.49 15.05 31.58
C CYS A 102 1.71 15.75 32.20
N PRO A 103 1.56 16.97 32.75
CA PRO A 103 2.67 17.71 33.35
C PRO A 103 3.27 16.99 34.58
N ASP A 104 2.47 16.21 35.30
CA ASP A 104 2.90 15.50 36.52
C ASP A 104 3.26 14.02 36.26
N SER A 105 3.67 13.67 35.03
CA SER A 105 4.25 12.35 34.77
C SER A 105 5.77 12.38 34.94
N ALA A 106 6.29 11.59 35.88
CA ALA A 106 7.74 11.49 36.13
C ALA A 106 8.51 11.06 34.87
N LYS A 107 7.98 10.13 34.09
CA LYS A 107 8.57 9.66 32.82
C LYS A 107 8.59 10.76 31.74
N VAL A 108 7.53 11.57 31.65
CA VAL A 108 7.49 12.68 30.69
C VAL A 108 8.49 13.76 31.09
N GLN A 109 8.53 14.15 32.37
CA GLN A 109 9.51 15.09 32.89
C GLN A 109 10.94 14.60 32.66
N LEU A 110 11.23 13.32 32.89
CA LEU A 110 12.53 12.74 32.60
C LEU A 110 12.92 12.91 31.13
N ASN A 111 12.04 12.52 30.21
CA ASN A 111 12.35 12.57 28.79
C ASN A 111 12.47 14.01 28.26
N LEU A 112 11.68 14.96 28.76
CA LEU A 112 11.86 16.39 28.50
C LEU A 112 13.24 16.88 28.97
N GLY A 113 13.70 16.41 30.13
CA GLY A 113 15.05 16.70 30.62
C GLY A 113 16.15 16.13 29.73
N ILE A 114 16.01 14.89 29.25
CA ILE A 114 16.96 14.27 28.30
C ILE A 114 17.02 15.11 27.02
N LEU A 115 15.86 15.56 26.53
CA LEU A 115 15.74 16.39 25.34
C LEU A 115 16.50 17.71 25.49
N GLN A 116 16.28 18.42 26.60
CA GLN A 116 16.97 19.67 26.88
C GLN A 116 18.47 19.48 27.05
N ARG A 117 18.91 18.35 27.61
CA ARG A 117 20.33 18.01 27.69
C ARG A 117 20.94 17.82 26.31
N ARG A 118 20.24 17.15 25.38
CA ARG A 118 20.67 17.02 23.98
C ARG A 118 20.75 18.38 23.27
N ARG A 119 19.86 19.32 23.61
CA ARG A 119 19.89 20.72 23.17
C ARG A 119 20.98 21.58 23.85
N GLY A 120 21.82 21.00 24.71
CA GLY A 120 22.89 21.69 25.44
C GLY A 120 22.43 22.51 26.65
N GLN A 121 21.13 22.49 26.97
CA GLN A 121 20.53 23.26 28.06
C GLN A 121 20.58 22.49 29.39
N GLN A 122 21.80 22.23 29.87
CA GLN A 122 22.06 21.44 31.10
C GLN A 122 21.27 21.94 32.33
N ARG A 123 21.15 23.26 32.51
CA ARG A 123 20.44 23.85 33.66
C ARG A 123 18.93 23.57 33.62
N ALA A 124 18.32 23.69 32.45
CA ALA A 124 16.90 23.45 32.28
C ALA A 124 16.61 21.94 32.44
N ALA A 125 17.47 21.08 31.88
CA ALA A 125 17.40 19.63 32.04
C ALA A 125 17.40 19.19 33.52
N LEU A 126 18.27 19.80 34.35
CA LEU A 126 18.30 19.54 35.79
C LEU A 126 16.99 19.87 36.50
N GLY A 127 16.28 20.92 36.06
CA GLY A 127 14.96 21.26 36.59
C GLY A 127 13.96 20.14 36.34
N HIS A 128 13.92 19.61 35.11
CA HIS A 128 13.05 18.51 34.72
C HIS A 128 13.37 17.21 35.46
N PHE A 129 14.65 16.86 35.63
CA PHE A 129 15.02 15.65 36.38
C PHE A 129 14.71 15.76 37.87
N ARG A 130 14.87 16.95 38.47
CA ARG A 130 14.44 17.18 39.86
C ARG A 130 12.94 17.04 40.00
N ARG A 131 12.16 17.61 39.07
CA ARG A 131 10.71 17.47 39.07
C ARG A 131 10.26 16.02 38.91
N ALA A 132 10.91 15.25 38.03
CA ALA A 132 10.65 13.82 37.89
C ALA A 132 10.85 13.05 39.20
N ARG A 133 11.92 13.38 39.96
CA ARG A 133 12.20 12.78 41.27
C ARG A 133 11.24 13.24 42.37
N GLU A 134 10.74 14.47 42.30
CA GLU A 134 9.70 14.97 43.22
C GLU A 134 8.37 14.27 43.01
N ILE A 135 7.98 14.02 41.76
CA ILE A 135 6.74 13.32 41.40
C ILE A 135 6.81 11.87 41.88
N GLU A 136 7.91 11.17 41.59
CA GLU A 136 8.09 9.78 41.94
C GLU A 136 9.47 9.57 42.57
N ALA A 137 9.52 9.60 43.91
CA ALA A 137 10.75 9.44 44.66
C ALA A 137 11.40 8.06 44.48
N GLY A 138 10.60 7.04 44.13
CA GLY A 138 11.08 5.69 43.82
C GLY A 138 11.61 5.51 42.39
N TYR A 139 11.49 6.52 41.53
CA TYR A 139 11.98 6.42 40.16
C TYR A 139 13.52 6.55 40.17
N CYS A 140 14.21 5.47 39.83
CA CYS A 140 15.68 5.40 39.91
C CYS A 140 16.40 6.21 38.83
N GLU A 141 15.76 6.41 37.69
CA GLU A 141 16.37 6.95 36.48
C GLU A 141 16.70 8.46 36.54
N PRO A 142 15.86 9.34 37.13
CA PRO A 142 16.19 10.76 37.29
C PRO A 142 17.49 11.02 38.05
N GLY A 143 17.81 10.20 39.05
CA GLY A 143 19.05 10.34 39.84
C GLY A 143 20.31 10.17 38.98
N TYR A 144 20.31 9.17 38.11
CA TYR A 144 21.38 8.94 37.13
C TYR A 144 21.54 10.15 36.20
N TRP A 145 20.44 10.65 35.65
CA TRP A 145 20.48 11.78 34.71
C TRP A 145 20.88 13.11 35.36
N ILE A 146 20.55 13.33 36.64
CA ILE A 146 21.07 14.46 37.43
C ILE A 146 22.60 14.36 37.52
N GLY A 147 23.14 13.19 37.88
CA GLY A 147 24.58 12.97 37.97
C GLY A 147 25.29 13.26 36.65
N VAL A 148 24.80 12.68 35.55
CA VAL A 148 25.35 12.92 34.19
C VAL A 148 25.34 14.40 33.83
N SER A 149 24.26 15.12 34.16
CA SER A 149 24.12 16.55 33.83
C SER A 149 25.03 17.43 34.67
N LEU A 150 25.32 17.04 35.92
CA LEU A 150 26.23 17.74 36.84
C LEU A 150 27.72 17.47 36.59
N VAL A 151 28.07 16.31 36.02
CA VAL A 151 29.44 15.96 35.63
C VAL A 151 29.83 16.53 34.27
N SER A 152 28.83 16.94 33.47
CA SER A 152 29.03 17.51 32.13
C SER A 152 29.23 19.04 32.05
N PRO A 153 29.68 19.81 33.06
CA PRO A 153 29.96 21.21 32.82
C PRO A 153 31.39 21.34 32.31
N LYS A 154 31.55 22.06 31.18
CA LYS A 154 32.78 22.82 30.86
C LYS A 154 33.12 23.90 31.94
N ARG A 155 32.56 23.78 33.15
CA ARG A 155 32.71 24.63 34.33
C ARG A 155 32.46 23.82 35.59
N VAL A 156 33.31 22.82 35.88
CA VAL A 156 33.45 22.31 37.25
C VAL A 156 34.37 23.29 37.99
N CYS A 157 33.81 24.37 38.53
CA CYS A 157 34.43 25.15 39.61
C CYS A 157 33.40 26.16 40.12
N GLY A 158 32.79 25.86 41.28
CA GLY A 158 32.00 26.82 42.05
C GLY A 158 30.55 26.38 42.27
N SER A 159 30.18 26.27 43.56
CA SER A 159 28.82 26.18 44.12
C SER A 159 28.22 24.80 44.51
N TRP A 160 29.03 23.79 44.84
CA TRP A 160 28.53 22.78 45.78
C TRP A 160 28.66 23.30 47.21
N ARG A 161 27.55 23.70 47.84
CA ARG A 161 27.43 23.85 49.30
C ARG A 161 26.54 22.71 49.81
N PRO A 162 27.06 21.79 50.63
CA PRO A 162 26.21 20.95 51.48
C PRO A 162 25.64 21.78 52.64
N PRO A 163 24.56 21.30 53.29
CA PRO A 163 23.91 21.99 54.41
C PRO A 163 24.84 22.19 55.61
#